data_AF-A0A2G6BZP5-F1
#
_entry.id   AF-A0A2G6BZP5-F1
#
_cell.length_a   1.000
_cell.length_b   1.000
_cell.length_c   1.000
_cell.angle_alpha   90.00
_cell.angle_beta   90.00
_cell.angle_gamma   90.00
#
_symmetry.space_group_name_H-M   'P 1'
#
loop_
_entity.id
_entity.type
_entity.pdbx_description
1 polymer ?
#
loop_
_entity_poly.entity_id
_entity_poly.type
_entity_poly.pdbx_seq_one_letter_code
_entity_poly.pdbx_strand_id
1 'polypeptide(L)'
;MEFYLTNYPGSQYGSDKSEVANQMAENNALLCLLNGQDDGTNPISDQVTGQPLYKNEIQVEGGEWYMNQDYDHRDASFEEILHFVHDNGIGVDGPNTLPGALPLYQAEIRAAQENALSNNLWGIGQEQWIQELTAENSLTQEYLASVVDAYYGLWGAFTENETNGMWGFYVGKTREDMEIDDPMGYALMDNKFFHPYLTYNARIDSSLNGNFSLKFDASKPYTHHSRYLRDITLLGSNNNTVTVNELNNSIKGNKGVNTVIFSGLSEEYTITEENGITIVSDKVENRDGVNSLSKVEKLKFIDQTIDL
;
A
#
# COMPACT_ATOMS: atom_id res chain seq x y z
N MET A 1 3.25 7.35 -7.16
CA MET A 1 4.69 7.57 -6.89
C MET A 1 5.00 8.04 -5.47
N GLU A 2 4.23 8.99 -4.90
CA GLU A 2 4.49 9.54 -3.54
C GLU A 2 4.79 8.44 -2.52
N PHE A 3 3.99 7.38 -2.51
CA PHE A 3 4.17 6.24 -1.62
C PHE A 3 5.60 5.65 -1.63
N TYR A 4 6.10 5.25 -2.79
CA TYR A 4 7.39 4.58 -2.90
C TYR A 4 8.58 5.53 -2.78
N LEU A 5 8.44 6.80 -3.19
CA LEU A 5 9.55 7.77 -3.26
C LEU A 5 9.61 8.73 -2.06
N THR A 6 8.66 8.68 -1.13
CA THR A 6 8.78 9.44 0.13
C THR A 6 9.91 8.87 0.98
N ASN A 7 10.85 9.73 1.39
CA ASN A 7 11.94 9.37 2.29
C ASN A 7 11.41 8.71 3.57
N TYR A 8 12.13 7.70 4.04
CA TYR A 8 11.92 7.02 5.31
C TYR A 8 13.16 7.20 6.20
N PRO A 9 13.31 8.37 6.86
CA PRO A 9 14.49 8.67 7.67
C PRO A 9 14.78 7.58 8.71
N GLY A 10 16.05 7.16 8.79
CA GLY A 10 16.49 6.09 9.70
C GLY A 10 16.46 4.68 9.11
N SER A 11 15.82 4.48 7.96
CA SER A 11 15.87 3.20 7.23
C SER A 11 17.17 3.03 6.44
N GLN A 12 17.54 1.77 6.19
CA GLN A 12 18.85 1.40 5.62
C GLN A 12 19.05 1.93 4.18
N TYR A 13 18.02 1.83 3.35
CA TYR A 13 18.04 2.16 1.92
C TYR A 13 17.00 3.22 1.54
N GLY A 14 16.06 3.55 2.44
CA GLY A 14 15.00 4.53 2.21
C GLY A 14 15.21 5.87 2.89
N SER A 15 16.29 6.07 3.65
CA SER A 15 16.56 7.31 4.41
C SER A 15 16.47 8.56 3.54
N ASP A 16 17.07 8.50 2.35
CA ASP A 16 16.98 9.52 1.31
C ASP A 16 16.84 8.83 -0.05
N LYS A 17 15.68 8.99 -0.69
CA LYS A 17 15.32 8.38 -1.95
C LYS A 17 15.52 9.32 -3.14
N SER A 18 16.14 10.47 -2.94
CA SER A 18 16.45 11.40 -4.03
C SER A 18 17.31 10.75 -5.12
N GLU A 19 18.31 9.96 -4.76
CA GLU A 19 19.14 9.23 -5.74
C GLU A 19 18.33 8.20 -6.54
N VAL A 20 17.37 7.51 -5.92
CA VAL A 20 16.45 6.60 -6.62
C VAL A 20 15.60 7.38 -7.63
N ALA A 21 15.03 8.53 -7.22
CA ALA A 21 14.23 9.37 -8.11
C ALA A 21 15.06 9.98 -9.25
N ASN A 22 16.30 10.39 -8.98
CA ASN A 22 17.25 10.88 -9.99
C ASN A 22 17.56 9.78 -11.01
N GLN A 23 17.83 8.57 -10.52
CA GLN A 23 18.13 7.43 -11.36
C GLN A 23 16.96 7.06 -12.28
N MET A 24 15.72 7.15 -11.79
CA MET A 24 14.53 7.00 -12.65
C MET A 24 14.51 8.02 -13.78
N ALA A 25 14.86 9.28 -13.51
CA ALA A 25 14.93 10.30 -14.54
C ALA A 25 16.07 10.03 -15.55
N GLU A 26 17.24 9.61 -15.09
CA GLU A 26 18.37 9.23 -15.96
C GLU A 26 18.04 8.04 -16.86
N ASN A 27 17.29 7.08 -16.33
CA ASN A 27 16.78 5.92 -17.06
C ASN A 27 15.60 6.24 -17.98
N ASN A 28 15.18 7.51 -18.08
CA ASN A 28 14.04 7.97 -18.87
C ASN A 28 12.74 7.23 -18.52
N ALA A 29 12.55 6.95 -17.23
CA ALA A 29 11.41 6.17 -16.75
C ALA A 29 10.09 6.79 -17.23
N LEU A 30 9.28 5.98 -17.91
CA LEU A 30 7.93 6.34 -18.36
C LEU A 30 6.87 5.42 -17.74
N LEU A 31 5.85 6.02 -17.12
CA LEU A 31 4.62 5.33 -16.70
C LEU A 31 3.50 5.69 -17.69
N CYS A 32 2.92 4.69 -18.32
CA CYS A 32 1.86 4.80 -19.30
C CYS A 32 0.50 4.52 -18.65
N LEU A 33 -0.32 5.54 -18.46
CA LEU A 33 -1.70 5.38 -17.97
C LEU A 33 -2.64 5.08 -19.14
N LEU A 34 -3.25 3.89 -19.12
CA LEU A 34 -3.98 3.33 -20.26
C LEU A 34 -5.46 3.08 -19.92
N ASN A 35 -6.32 3.16 -20.93
CA ASN A 35 -7.71 2.70 -20.79
C ASN A 35 -7.77 1.17 -20.94
N GLY A 36 -8.81 0.56 -20.37
CA GLY A 36 -9.02 -0.90 -20.46
C GLY A 36 -8.36 -1.64 -19.31
N GLN A 37 -7.93 -2.86 -19.58
CA GLN A 37 -7.22 -3.80 -18.69
C GLN A 37 -6.05 -4.40 -19.45
N ASP A 38 -5.11 -5.05 -18.77
CA ASP A 38 -4.09 -5.81 -19.48
C ASP A 38 -4.70 -7.09 -20.09
N ASP A 39 -4.74 -7.13 -21.41
CA ASP A 39 -5.17 -8.29 -22.19
C ASP A 39 -4.14 -8.63 -23.29
N GLY A 40 -2.95 -8.03 -23.22
CA GLY A 40 -1.89 -8.16 -24.21
C GLY A 40 -2.19 -7.56 -25.59
N THR A 41 -3.31 -6.84 -25.76
CA THR A 41 -3.70 -6.26 -27.07
C THR A 41 -3.37 -4.78 -27.22
N ASN A 42 -2.88 -4.12 -26.16
CA ASN A 42 -2.59 -2.70 -26.21
C ASN A 42 -1.34 -2.41 -27.07
N PRO A 43 -1.44 -1.59 -28.14
CA PRO A 43 -0.33 -1.35 -29.07
C PRO A 43 0.71 -0.35 -28.53
N ILE A 44 0.59 0.12 -27.29
CA ILE A 44 1.52 1.12 -26.74
C ILE A 44 2.92 0.55 -26.55
N SER A 45 3.03 -0.73 -26.19
CA SER A 45 4.31 -1.44 -26.00
C SER A 45 5.14 -1.50 -27.29
N ASP A 46 4.49 -1.49 -28.46
CA ASP A 46 5.14 -1.42 -29.78
C ASP A 46 5.67 -0.02 -30.13
N GLN A 47 5.20 1.02 -29.42
CA GLN A 47 5.48 2.42 -29.76
C GLN A 47 6.42 3.08 -28.74
N VAL A 48 6.32 2.71 -27.48
CA VAL A 48 7.08 3.30 -26.39
C VAL A 48 7.42 2.23 -25.34
N THR A 49 8.66 2.24 -24.88
CA THR A 49 9.08 1.46 -23.71
C THR A 49 8.70 2.21 -22.44
N GLY A 50 7.70 1.71 -21.71
CA GLY A 50 7.25 2.28 -20.45
C GLY A 50 6.38 1.29 -19.68
N GLN A 51 6.25 1.50 -18.37
CA GLN A 51 5.45 0.65 -17.50
C GLN A 51 3.96 0.92 -17.76
N PRO A 52 3.16 -0.07 -18.18
CA PRO A 52 1.72 0.11 -18.35
C PRO A 52 1.01 0.10 -16.98
N LEU A 53 -0.02 0.93 -16.84
CA LEU A 53 -0.99 0.80 -15.76
C LEU A 53 -2.38 1.11 -16.32
N TYR A 54 -3.29 0.14 -16.20
CA TYR A 54 -4.59 0.16 -16.86
C TYR A 54 -5.70 0.64 -15.93
N LYS A 55 -6.62 1.44 -16.47
CA LYS A 55 -7.75 2.01 -15.72
C LYS A 55 -8.58 0.97 -14.95
N ASN A 56 -8.86 -0.18 -15.56
CA ASN A 56 -9.70 -1.22 -14.94
C ASN A 56 -8.96 -2.01 -13.85
N GLU A 57 -7.68 -1.74 -13.65
CA GLU A 57 -6.82 -2.37 -12.64
C GLU A 57 -6.44 -1.39 -11.53
N ILE A 58 -7.11 -0.23 -11.47
CA ILE A 58 -6.91 0.77 -10.44
C ILE A 58 -8.11 0.77 -9.51
N GLN A 59 -7.89 0.26 -8.30
CA GLN A 59 -8.88 0.32 -7.24
C GLN A 59 -8.90 1.73 -6.59
N VAL A 60 -10.09 2.21 -6.19
CA VAL A 60 -10.26 3.51 -5.51
C VAL A 60 -10.73 3.28 -4.08
N GLU A 61 -10.01 3.80 -3.09
CA GLU A 61 -10.36 3.64 -1.69
C GLU A 61 -11.76 4.19 -1.40
N GLY A 62 -12.57 3.42 -0.66
CA GLY A 62 -13.96 3.78 -0.35
C GLY A 62 -14.97 3.50 -1.47
N GLY A 63 -14.52 3.13 -2.67
CA GLY A 63 -15.38 2.62 -3.74
C GLY A 63 -15.83 1.19 -3.48
N GLU A 64 -16.87 0.72 -4.18
CA GLU A 64 -17.48 -0.60 -3.97
C GLU A 64 -16.47 -1.75 -4.08
N TRP A 65 -15.61 -1.73 -5.12
CA TRP A 65 -14.56 -2.72 -5.31
C TRP A 65 -13.60 -2.77 -4.11
N TYR A 66 -13.09 -1.62 -3.66
CA TYR A 66 -12.22 -1.52 -2.48
C TYR A 66 -12.91 -2.02 -1.22
N MET A 67 -14.13 -1.55 -0.96
CA MET A 67 -14.84 -1.86 0.28
C MET A 67 -15.17 -3.36 0.40
N ASN A 68 -15.43 -4.03 -0.73
CA ASN A 68 -15.75 -5.45 -0.77
C ASN A 68 -14.52 -6.36 -0.90
N GLN A 69 -13.36 -5.83 -1.31
CA GLN A 69 -12.17 -6.61 -1.68
C GLN A 69 -12.55 -7.71 -2.68
N ASP A 70 -13.08 -7.29 -3.83
CA ASP A 70 -13.47 -8.20 -4.91
C ASP A 70 -12.25 -8.65 -5.72
N TYR A 71 -11.91 -9.93 -5.61
CA TYR A 71 -10.75 -10.56 -6.25
C TYR A 71 -11.05 -11.13 -7.66
N ASP A 72 -12.27 -10.97 -8.18
CA ASP A 72 -12.57 -11.21 -9.60
C ASP A 72 -11.86 -10.17 -10.51
N HIS A 73 -11.33 -9.10 -9.90
CA HIS A 73 -10.57 -8.04 -10.54
C HIS A 73 -9.15 -7.99 -9.96
N ARG A 74 -8.16 -7.68 -10.81
CA ARG A 74 -6.77 -7.44 -10.40
C ARG A 74 -6.58 -5.96 -10.06
N ASP A 75 -6.18 -5.63 -8.82
CA ASP A 75 -5.64 -4.29 -8.51
C ASP A 75 -4.14 -4.30 -8.73
N ALA A 76 -3.71 -3.66 -9.81
CA ALA A 76 -2.32 -3.64 -10.23
C ALA A 76 -1.59 -2.36 -9.78
N SER A 77 -2.29 -1.41 -9.15
CA SER A 77 -1.74 -0.08 -8.86
C SER A 77 -0.47 -0.15 -8.02
N PHE A 78 -0.42 -1.02 -7.02
CA PHE A 78 0.75 -1.18 -6.17
C PHE A 78 1.91 -1.83 -6.92
N GLU A 79 1.63 -2.93 -7.61
CA GLU A 79 2.58 -3.71 -8.39
C GLU A 79 3.19 -2.91 -9.55
N GLU A 80 2.39 -2.33 -10.44
CA GLU A 80 2.92 -1.63 -11.63
C GLU A 80 3.71 -0.38 -11.22
N ILE A 81 3.27 0.34 -10.18
CA ILE A 81 4.02 1.49 -9.68
C ILE A 81 5.31 1.02 -8.97
N LEU A 82 5.30 -0.14 -8.32
CA LEU A 82 6.51 -0.75 -7.78
C LEU A 82 7.48 -1.12 -8.89
N HIS A 83 7.05 -1.88 -9.90
CA HIS A 83 7.86 -2.25 -11.08
C HIS A 83 8.49 -1.01 -11.70
N PHE A 84 7.70 0.05 -11.86
CA PHE A 84 8.20 1.33 -12.36
C PHE A 84 9.35 1.91 -11.52
N VAL A 85 9.25 1.89 -10.18
CA VAL A 85 10.30 2.38 -9.26
C VAL A 85 11.48 1.42 -9.19
N HIS A 86 11.21 0.12 -9.21
CA HIS A 86 12.21 -0.93 -9.07
C HIS A 86 13.11 -0.97 -10.30
N ASP A 87 12.51 -1.11 -11.49
CA ASP A 87 13.24 -1.27 -12.75
C ASP A 87 14.06 -0.04 -13.11
N ASN A 88 13.55 1.16 -12.77
CA ASN A 88 14.16 2.40 -13.22
C ASN A 88 14.95 3.14 -12.13
N GLY A 89 14.69 2.87 -10.85
CA GLY A 89 15.25 3.64 -9.73
C GLY A 89 16.14 2.80 -8.82
N ILE A 90 15.56 1.80 -8.16
CA ILE A 90 16.30 0.87 -7.29
C ILE A 90 17.34 0.12 -8.12
N GLY A 91 16.93 -0.34 -9.29
CA GLY A 91 17.71 -1.09 -10.27
C GLY A 91 17.56 -2.59 -10.11
N VAL A 92 17.52 -3.28 -11.25
CA VAL A 92 17.53 -4.74 -11.30
C VAL A 92 18.86 -5.18 -11.89
N ASP A 93 19.54 -6.10 -11.20
CA ASP A 93 20.79 -6.67 -11.67
C ASP A 93 20.57 -7.77 -12.72
N GLY A 94 21.60 -8.05 -13.52
CA GLY A 94 21.55 -9.09 -14.56
C GLY A 94 21.29 -8.56 -15.97
N PRO A 95 21.03 -9.45 -16.94
CA PRO A 95 20.79 -9.07 -18.33
C PRO A 95 19.40 -8.43 -18.52
N ASN A 96 19.25 -7.66 -19.60
CA ASN A 96 17.98 -7.05 -20.04
C ASN A 96 17.33 -6.07 -19.05
N THR A 97 18.09 -5.60 -18.06
CA THR A 97 17.61 -4.68 -17.03
C THR A 97 18.45 -3.40 -16.97
N LEU A 98 17.99 -2.43 -16.19
CA LEU A 98 18.70 -1.17 -15.99
C LEU A 98 19.40 -1.16 -14.62
N PRO A 99 20.67 -0.68 -14.55
CA PRO A 99 21.30 -0.44 -13.26
C PRO A 99 20.53 0.66 -12.51
N GLY A 100 20.56 0.59 -11.19
CA GLY A 100 19.92 1.57 -10.35
C GLY A 100 20.76 2.04 -9.18
N ALA A 101 20.18 2.90 -8.36
CA ALA A 101 20.85 3.60 -7.27
C ALA A 101 21.16 2.69 -6.06
N LEU A 102 20.50 1.53 -5.95
CA LEU A 102 20.54 0.69 -4.75
C LEU A 102 20.95 -0.78 -5.05
N PRO A 103 22.14 -1.02 -5.62
CA PRO A 103 22.58 -2.38 -5.99
C PRO A 103 22.72 -3.32 -4.79
N LEU A 104 23.00 -2.79 -3.58
CA LEU A 104 23.06 -3.61 -2.36
C LEU A 104 21.67 -4.07 -1.91
N TYR A 105 20.66 -3.22 -2.04
CA TYR A 105 19.29 -3.60 -1.73
C TYR A 105 18.76 -4.62 -2.74
N GLN A 106 19.07 -4.42 -4.03
CA GLN A 106 18.75 -5.39 -5.07
C GLN A 106 19.39 -6.76 -4.82
N ALA A 107 20.63 -6.81 -4.31
CA ALA A 107 21.26 -8.07 -3.92
C ALA A 107 20.52 -8.78 -2.76
N GLU A 108 19.98 -8.03 -1.80
CA GLU A 108 19.12 -8.58 -0.74
C GLU A 108 17.80 -9.11 -1.31
N ILE A 109 17.16 -8.37 -2.23
CA ILE A 109 15.93 -8.80 -2.93
C ILE A 109 16.18 -10.11 -3.68
N ARG A 110 17.28 -10.21 -4.43
CA ARG A 110 17.64 -11.44 -5.14
C ARG A 110 17.86 -12.62 -4.21
N ALA A 111 18.58 -12.43 -3.11
CA ALA A 111 18.80 -13.50 -2.14
C ALA A 111 17.48 -14.01 -1.52
N ALA A 112 16.55 -13.11 -1.21
CA ALA A 112 15.22 -13.47 -0.73
C ALA A 112 14.40 -14.22 -1.79
N GLN A 113 14.41 -13.74 -3.03
CA GLN A 113 13.75 -14.38 -4.17
C GLN A 113 14.27 -15.81 -4.41
N GLU A 114 15.59 -16.00 -4.41
CA GLU A 114 16.23 -17.33 -4.56
C GLU A 114 15.85 -18.27 -3.42
N ASN A 115 15.82 -17.76 -2.18
CA ASN A 115 15.36 -18.50 -1.02
C ASN A 115 13.89 -18.90 -1.16
N ALA A 116 13.03 -17.99 -1.63
CA ALA A 116 11.61 -18.23 -1.79
C ALA A 116 11.33 -19.32 -2.83
N LEU A 117 12.01 -19.31 -3.99
CA LEU A 117 11.87 -20.39 -4.97
C LEU A 117 12.42 -21.72 -4.45
N SER A 118 13.60 -21.72 -3.84
CA SER A 118 14.24 -22.97 -3.37
C SER A 118 13.48 -23.67 -2.25
N ASN A 119 12.72 -22.92 -1.45
CA ASN A 119 11.88 -23.44 -0.37
C ASN A 119 10.39 -23.50 -0.73
N ASN A 120 10.03 -23.24 -2.00
CA ASN A 120 8.65 -23.25 -2.48
C ASN A 120 7.71 -22.33 -1.66
N LEU A 121 8.21 -21.12 -1.34
CA LEU A 121 7.47 -20.05 -0.67
C LEU A 121 6.75 -19.14 -1.66
N TRP A 122 7.24 -19.08 -2.90
CA TRP A 122 6.70 -18.25 -3.98
C TRP A 122 6.74 -19.01 -5.30
N GLY A 123 5.82 -18.70 -6.22
CA GLY A 123 5.69 -19.39 -7.50
C GLY A 123 5.09 -20.80 -7.39
N ILE A 124 4.33 -21.08 -6.33
CA ILE A 124 3.80 -22.42 -6.04
C ILE A 124 2.84 -22.86 -7.16
N GLY A 125 3.18 -23.94 -7.85
CA GLY A 125 2.39 -24.48 -8.97
C GLY A 125 2.40 -23.59 -10.22
N GLN A 126 3.37 -22.69 -10.35
CA GLN A 126 3.51 -21.74 -11.46
C GLN A 126 4.76 -22.02 -12.30
N GLU A 127 5.11 -23.29 -12.54
CA GLU A 127 6.42 -23.66 -13.12
C GLU A 127 6.67 -23.04 -14.49
N GLN A 128 5.63 -22.91 -15.33
CA GLN A 128 5.76 -22.30 -16.66
C GLN A 128 6.02 -20.79 -16.56
N TRP A 129 5.31 -20.09 -15.68
CA TRP A 129 5.52 -18.67 -15.43
C TRP A 129 6.90 -18.40 -14.84
N ILE A 130 7.34 -19.20 -13.86
CA ILE A 130 8.70 -19.10 -13.31
C ILE A 130 9.77 -19.31 -14.39
N GLN A 131 9.57 -20.22 -15.35
CA GLN A 131 10.50 -20.41 -16.47
C GLN A 131 10.57 -19.18 -17.38
N GLU A 132 9.42 -18.56 -17.66
CA GLU A 132 9.33 -17.31 -18.44
C GLU A 132 10.07 -16.18 -17.72
N LEU A 133 9.75 -15.92 -16.46
CA LEU A 133 10.40 -14.89 -15.65
C LEU A 133 11.91 -15.10 -15.51
N THR A 134 12.34 -16.36 -15.42
CA THR A 134 13.77 -16.72 -15.38
C THR A 134 14.47 -16.32 -16.68
N ALA A 135 13.84 -16.57 -17.84
CA ALA A 135 14.42 -16.24 -19.14
C ALA A 135 14.50 -14.72 -19.36
N GLU A 136 13.57 -13.97 -18.78
CA GLU A 136 13.47 -12.51 -18.90
C GLU A 136 14.31 -11.75 -17.87
N ASN A 137 14.78 -12.43 -16.82
CA ASN A 137 15.41 -11.81 -15.64
C ASN A 137 14.43 -10.88 -14.88
N SER A 138 13.17 -11.32 -14.75
CA SER A 138 12.09 -10.59 -14.06
C SER A 138 11.65 -11.21 -12.72
N LEU A 139 12.31 -12.30 -12.28
CA LEU A 139 11.95 -13.00 -11.03
C LEU A 139 11.97 -12.09 -9.79
N THR A 140 12.95 -11.18 -9.69
CA THR A 140 13.06 -10.29 -8.53
C THR A 140 11.96 -9.25 -8.48
N GLN A 141 11.48 -8.78 -9.64
CA GLN A 141 10.37 -7.85 -9.74
C GLN A 141 9.09 -8.50 -9.24
N GLU A 142 8.71 -9.64 -9.82
CA GLU A 142 7.46 -10.32 -9.49
C GLU A 142 7.44 -10.86 -8.05
N TYR A 143 8.57 -11.36 -7.55
CA TYR A 143 8.69 -11.74 -6.15
C TYR A 143 8.53 -10.53 -5.21
N LEU A 144 9.18 -9.40 -5.50
CA LEU A 144 9.06 -8.22 -4.65
C LEU A 144 7.64 -7.63 -4.67
N ALA A 145 6.95 -7.65 -5.82
CA ALA A 145 5.54 -7.30 -5.91
C ALA A 145 4.69 -8.17 -5.00
N SER A 146 4.93 -9.47 -5.00
CA SER A 146 4.25 -10.43 -4.14
C SER A 146 4.42 -10.13 -2.64
N VAL A 147 5.65 -9.81 -2.25
CA VAL A 147 6.00 -9.38 -0.89
C VAL A 147 5.27 -8.08 -0.52
N VAL A 148 5.28 -7.08 -1.41
CA VAL A 148 4.67 -5.76 -1.19
C VAL A 148 3.16 -5.87 -1.03
N ASP A 149 2.48 -6.60 -1.91
CA ASP A 149 1.02 -6.76 -1.87
C ASP A 149 0.55 -7.38 -0.55
N ALA A 150 1.22 -8.46 -0.12
CA ALA A 150 0.91 -9.10 1.16
C ALA A 150 1.22 -8.18 2.34
N TYR A 151 2.35 -7.46 2.29
CA TYR A 151 2.77 -6.55 3.37
C TYR A 151 1.81 -5.39 3.57
N TYR A 152 1.17 -4.88 2.51
CA TYR A 152 0.13 -3.84 2.61
C TYR A 152 -1.30 -4.39 2.61
N GLY A 153 -1.45 -5.70 2.79
CA GLY A 153 -2.73 -6.33 3.11
C GLY A 153 -3.70 -6.47 1.95
N LEU A 154 -3.23 -6.36 0.70
CA LEU A 154 -4.06 -6.54 -0.50
C LEU A 154 -4.66 -7.96 -0.57
N TRP A 155 -3.99 -8.94 0.03
CA TRP A 155 -4.41 -10.35 0.04
C TRP A 155 -5.05 -10.81 1.34
N GLY A 156 -5.10 -9.97 2.37
CA GLY A 156 -5.55 -10.40 3.70
C GLY A 156 -7.02 -10.83 3.74
N ALA A 157 -7.85 -10.26 2.87
CA ALA A 157 -9.27 -10.59 2.75
C ALA A 157 -9.57 -11.75 1.78
N PHE A 158 -8.55 -12.30 1.09
CA PHE A 158 -8.74 -13.37 0.12
C PHE A 158 -9.25 -14.65 0.81
N THR A 159 -10.36 -15.22 0.31
CA THR A 159 -11.02 -16.36 0.97
C THR A 159 -10.89 -17.68 0.22
N GLU A 160 -10.45 -17.67 -1.03
CA GLU A 160 -10.31 -18.92 -1.81
C GLU A 160 -9.09 -19.75 -1.40
N ASN A 161 -8.15 -19.14 -0.68
CA ASN A 161 -7.05 -19.83 -0.01
C ASN A 161 -6.94 -19.36 1.44
N GLU A 162 -6.96 -20.31 2.39
CA GLU A 162 -6.97 -19.98 3.82
C GLU A 162 -5.65 -19.37 4.28
N THR A 163 -4.52 -19.87 3.77
CA THR A 163 -3.17 -19.56 4.28
C THR A 163 -2.33 -18.70 3.35
N ASN A 164 -2.54 -18.81 2.04
CA ASN A 164 -1.64 -18.21 1.05
C ASN A 164 -2.28 -16.98 0.39
N GLY A 165 -1.44 -15.99 0.08
CA GLY A 165 -1.79 -14.84 -0.76
C GLY A 165 -1.68 -15.16 -2.25
N MET A 166 -2.00 -14.18 -3.08
CA MET A 166 -1.84 -14.21 -4.54
C MET A 166 -2.35 -15.48 -5.21
N TRP A 167 -3.66 -15.73 -5.12
CA TRP A 167 -4.30 -16.94 -5.65
C TRP A 167 -3.64 -18.26 -5.20
N GLY A 168 -2.90 -18.25 -4.09
CA GLY A 168 -2.25 -19.40 -3.50
C GLY A 168 -0.77 -19.58 -3.85
N PHE A 169 -0.21 -18.79 -4.78
CA PHE A 169 1.17 -19.01 -5.23
C PHE A 169 2.24 -18.33 -4.35
N TYR A 170 1.86 -17.54 -3.35
CA TYR A 170 2.76 -16.96 -2.36
C TYR A 170 2.31 -17.31 -0.94
N VAL A 171 3.22 -17.79 -0.09
CA VAL A 171 2.91 -18.22 1.28
C VAL A 171 2.45 -17.07 2.18
N GLY A 172 2.97 -15.86 1.97
CA GLY A 172 2.56 -14.70 2.75
C GLY A 172 1.18 -14.20 2.34
N LYS A 173 0.18 -14.31 3.23
CA LYS A 173 -1.17 -13.76 3.00
C LYS A 173 -1.39 -12.42 3.70
N THR A 174 -0.97 -12.32 4.95
CA THR A 174 -0.97 -11.08 5.72
C THR A 174 0.46 -10.66 6.08
N ARG A 175 0.63 -9.39 6.45
CA ARG A 175 1.91 -8.90 6.97
C ARG A 175 2.40 -9.72 8.15
N GLU A 176 1.49 -10.09 9.05
CA GLU A 176 1.80 -10.88 10.24
C GLU A 176 2.26 -12.31 9.89
N ASP A 177 1.69 -12.94 8.86
CA ASP A 177 2.08 -14.27 8.42
C ASP A 177 3.50 -14.27 7.81
N MET A 178 3.86 -13.20 7.08
CA MET A 178 5.15 -13.09 6.40
C MET A 178 6.36 -13.22 7.36
N GLU A 179 6.26 -12.76 8.60
CA GLU A 179 7.36 -12.87 9.58
C GLU A 179 7.79 -14.33 9.83
N ILE A 180 6.87 -15.27 9.64
CA ILE A 180 7.06 -16.70 9.88
C ILE A 180 7.21 -17.43 8.55
N ASP A 181 6.35 -17.14 7.58
CA ASP A 181 6.21 -17.94 6.36
C ASP A 181 7.22 -17.55 5.26
N ASP A 182 7.59 -16.27 5.17
CA ASP A 182 8.72 -15.80 4.35
C ASP A 182 9.53 -14.70 5.09
N PRO A 183 10.36 -15.09 6.07
CA PRO A 183 11.09 -14.13 6.90
C PRO A 183 12.07 -13.26 6.10
N MET A 184 12.57 -13.76 4.97
CA MET A 184 13.44 -12.98 4.09
C MET A 184 12.64 -11.93 3.33
N GLY A 185 11.48 -12.28 2.79
CA GLY A 185 10.54 -11.33 2.19
C GLY A 185 10.11 -10.24 3.18
N TYR A 186 9.74 -10.61 4.41
CA TYR A 186 9.44 -9.64 5.47
C TYR A 186 10.62 -8.70 5.76
N ALA A 187 11.84 -9.25 5.85
CA ALA A 187 13.04 -8.47 6.13
C ALA A 187 13.41 -7.46 5.02
N LEU A 188 12.91 -7.62 3.79
CA LEU A 188 13.01 -6.60 2.74
C LEU A 188 12.13 -5.38 3.04
N MET A 189 11.05 -5.55 3.78
CA MET A 189 10.11 -4.49 4.10
C MET A 189 10.50 -3.77 5.39
N ASP A 190 10.97 -4.51 6.39
CA ASP A 190 11.27 -3.99 7.73
C ASP A 190 12.50 -3.07 7.76
N ASN A 191 12.26 -1.76 7.95
CA ASN A 191 13.29 -0.72 8.10
C ASN A 191 14.37 -0.68 6.99
N LYS A 192 14.05 -1.19 5.78
CA LYS A 192 14.94 -1.17 4.61
C LYS A 192 14.67 0.02 3.72
N PHE A 193 13.59 -0.03 2.93
CA PHE A 193 13.26 0.96 1.91
C PHE A 193 11.82 1.46 2.04
N PHE A 194 10.88 0.55 2.32
CA PHE A 194 9.46 0.84 2.38
C PHE A 194 9.05 1.34 3.78
N HIS A 195 8.04 2.22 3.84
CA HIS A 195 7.47 2.65 5.11
C HIS A 195 6.56 1.54 5.66
N PRO A 196 6.41 1.35 6.98
CA PRO A 196 5.43 0.39 7.52
C PRO A 196 3.97 0.82 7.29
N TYR A 197 3.74 2.00 6.71
CA TYR A 197 2.44 2.60 6.40
C TYR A 197 2.47 3.26 5.01
N LEU A 198 1.30 3.49 4.44
CA LEU A 198 1.10 4.15 3.16
C LEU A 198 1.23 5.68 3.33
N THR A 199 2.09 6.31 2.54
CA THR A 199 2.43 7.73 2.71
C THR A 199 1.66 8.68 1.80
N TYR A 200 0.87 8.16 0.85
CA TYR A 200 0.05 8.99 -0.03
C TYR A 200 -1.25 9.40 0.67
N ASN A 201 -1.84 10.51 0.23
CA ASN A 201 -3.19 10.88 0.65
C ASN A 201 -4.24 10.07 -0.11
N ALA A 202 -4.88 9.09 0.55
CA ALA A 202 -5.96 8.33 -0.06
C ALA A 202 -7.21 9.21 -0.20
N ARG A 203 -7.76 9.26 -1.41
CA ARG A 203 -8.89 10.13 -1.75
C ARG A 203 -10.16 9.29 -1.78
N ILE A 204 -10.77 9.18 -0.61
CA ILE A 204 -11.89 8.28 -0.36
C ILE A 204 -13.08 8.66 -1.23
N ASP A 205 -13.60 7.68 -1.96
CA ASP A 205 -14.58 7.85 -3.03
C ASP A 205 -15.78 8.71 -2.61
N SER A 206 -16.23 9.57 -3.53
CA SER A 206 -17.29 10.54 -3.28
C SER A 206 -18.67 9.92 -3.00
N SER A 207 -18.86 8.65 -3.37
CA SER A 207 -20.08 7.89 -3.12
C SER A 207 -20.12 7.27 -1.73
N LEU A 208 -19.00 7.24 -0.99
CA LEU A 208 -18.96 6.69 0.37
C LEU A 208 -20.08 7.32 1.21
N ASN A 209 -20.85 6.45 1.85
CA ASN A 209 -21.96 6.82 2.73
C ASN A 209 -21.96 5.89 3.93
N GLY A 210 -21.14 6.20 4.93
CA GLY A 210 -21.02 5.37 6.12
C GLY A 210 -19.67 5.52 6.83
N ASN A 211 -19.10 4.39 7.23
CA ASN A 211 -17.84 4.35 7.96
C ASN A 211 -16.70 3.90 7.05
N PHE A 212 -15.64 4.71 7.00
CA PHE A 212 -14.33 4.30 6.52
C PHE A 212 -13.43 4.04 7.74
N SER A 213 -13.09 2.78 7.98
CA SER A 213 -12.26 2.40 9.11
C SER A 213 -10.80 2.35 8.67
N LEU A 214 -9.94 3.13 9.31
CA LEU A 214 -8.50 2.91 9.30
C LEU A 214 -8.16 1.78 10.29
N LYS A 215 -8.95 1.54 11.33
CA LYS A 215 -8.70 0.42 12.23
C LYS A 215 -9.01 -0.92 11.56
N PHE A 216 -8.12 -1.90 11.76
CA PHE A 216 -8.38 -3.29 11.36
C PHE A 216 -9.64 -3.84 12.03
N ASP A 217 -10.49 -4.47 11.25
CA ASP A 217 -11.73 -5.12 11.66
C ASP A 217 -12.00 -6.29 10.70
N ALA A 218 -11.82 -7.52 11.17
CA ALA A 218 -11.98 -8.72 10.34
C ALA A 218 -13.39 -8.88 9.73
N SER A 219 -14.41 -8.15 10.23
CA SER A 219 -15.73 -8.11 9.61
C SER A 219 -15.84 -7.16 8.40
N LYS A 220 -14.79 -6.36 8.16
CA LYS A 220 -14.67 -5.38 7.06
C LYS A 220 -13.44 -5.73 6.21
N PRO A 221 -13.61 -6.48 5.11
CA PRO A 221 -12.52 -6.97 4.26
C PRO A 221 -11.47 -5.91 3.91
N TYR A 222 -11.90 -4.71 3.50
CA TYR A 222 -10.99 -3.63 3.11
C TYR A 222 -10.03 -3.16 4.21
N THR A 223 -10.30 -3.48 5.47
CA THR A 223 -9.45 -3.05 6.58
C THR A 223 -8.14 -3.82 6.70
N HIS A 224 -7.99 -4.93 5.98
CA HIS A 224 -6.67 -5.54 5.78
C HIS A 224 -5.71 -4.54 5.10
N HIS A 225 -6.22 -3.72 4.18
CA HIS A 225 -5.46 -2.70 3.46
C HIS A 225 -5.52 -1.34 4.17
N SER A 226 -6.71 -0.83 4.49
CA SER A 226 -6.87 0.55 5.02
C SER A 226 -6.18 0.77 6.36
N ARG A 227 -5.83 -0.30 7.10
CA ARG A 227 -5.04 -0.20 8.34
C ARG A 227 -3.67 0.41 8.18
N TYR A 228 -3.13 0.40 6.98
CA TYR A 228 -1.85 1.01 6.69
C TYR A 228 -1.98 2.43 6.15
N LEU A 229 -3.20 2.92 5.89
CA LEU A 229 -3.43 4.32 5.56
C LEU A 229 -3.34 5.19 6.82
N ARG A 230 -2.78 6.39 6.67
CA ARG A 230 -2.81 7.43 7.71
C ARG A 230 -3.35 8.77 7.22
N ASP A 231 -3.16 9.07 5.94
CA ASP A 231 -3.53 10.36 5.36
C ASP A 231 -4.72 10.15 4.43
N ILE A 232 -5.89 10.68 4.78
CA ILE A 232 -7.11 10.51 3.96
C ILE A 232 -7.85 11.83 3.72
N THR A 233 -8.46 11.94 2.55
CA THR A 233 -9.42 13.00 2.22
C THR A 233 -10.74 12.38 1.78
N LEU A 234 -11.81 12.64 2.52
CA LEU A 234 -13.16 12.29 2.11
C LEU A 234 -13.61 13.19 0.95
N LEU A 235 -14.13 12.59 -0.11
CA LEU A 235 -14.74 13.32 -1.23
C LEU A 235 -16.27 13.36 -1.10
N GLY A 236 -16.92 14.10 -2.02
CA GLY A 236 -18.38 14.19 -2.09
C GLY A 236 -19.01 15.09 -1.01
N SER A 237 -20.25 14.77 -0.66
CA SER A 237 -21.06 15.56 0.29
C SER A 237 -21.90 14.71 1.23
N ASN A 238 -21.71 13.40 1.26
CA ASN A 238 -22.38 12.52 2.21
C ASN A 238 -21.82 12.74 3.61
N ASN A 239 -22.67 12.56 4.61
CA ASN A 239 -22.22 12.49 6.00
C ASN A 239 -21.46 11.17 6.18
N ASN A 240 -20.24 11.25 6.71
CA ASN A 240 -19.38 10.08 6.85
C ASN A 240 -18.76 10.01 8.23
N THR A 241 -18.32 8.82 8.59
CA THR A 241 -17.55 8.57 9.81
C THR A 241 -16.20 7.97 9.44
N VAL A 242 -15.16 8.33 10.20
CA VAL A 242 -13.83 7.74 10.06
C VAL A 242 -13.43 7.15 11.41
N THR A 243 -13.05 5.87 11.44
CA THR A 243 -12.48 5.24 12.64
C THR A 243 -10.96 5.28 12.55
N VAL A 244 -10.27 5.86 13.52
CA VAL A 244 -8.80 5.98 13.51
C VAL A 244 -8.11 4.66 13.86
N ASN A 245 -6.90 4.45 13.34
CA ASN A 245 -5.97 3.40 13.74
C ASN A 245 -4.92 3.94 14.73
N GLU A 246 -3.93 3.12 15.06
CA GLU A 246 -2.82 3.44 15.96
C GLU A 246 -1.80 4.45 15.40
N LEU A 247 -1.90 4.81 14.13
CA LEU A 247 -0.98 5.73 13.47
C LEU A 247 -1.31 7.19 13.78
N ASN A 248 -0.39 8.08 13.44
CA ASN A 248 -0.67 9.50 13.40
C ASN A 248 -1.39 9.85 12.10
N ASN A 249 -2.68 10.16 12.18
CA ASN A 249 -3.52 10.35 11.00
C ASN A 249 -3.68 11.82 10.60
N SER A 250 -3.76 12.08 9.31
CA SER A 250 -4.24 13.36 8.75
C SER A 250 -5.55 13.12 8.04
N ILE A 251 -6.66 13.62 8.61
CA ILE A 251 -8.01 13.36 8.12
C ILE A 251 -8.64 14.67 7.68
N LYS A 252 -9.04 14.72 6.42
CA LYS A 252 -9.80 15.83 5.85
C LYS A 252 -11.21 15.38 5.49
N GLY A 253 -12.22 15.97 6.13
CA GLY A 253 -13.61 15.71 5.81
C GLY A 253 -14.08 16.38 4.51
N ASN A 254 -15.29 16.01 4.09
CA ASN A 254 -15.91 16.46 2.85
C ASN A 254 -16.89 17.64 3.10
N LYS A 255 -17.93 17.81 2.25
CA LYS A 255 -18.96 18.86 2.43
C LYS A 255 -20.10 18.48 3.37
N GLY A 256 -20.23 17.21 3.73
CA GLY A 256 -21.22 16.70 4.67
C GLY A 256 -20.77 16.87 6.13
N VAL A 257 -21.54 16.32 7.06
CA VAL A 257 -21.19 16.23 8.47
C VAL A 257 -20.33 15.00 8.70
N ASN A 258 -19.07 15.22 9.05
CA ASN A 258 -18.06 14.21 9.26
C ASN A 258 -17.81 14.00 10.76
N THR A 259 -17.75 12.74 11.18
CA THR A 259 -17.45 12.36 12.56
C THR A 259 -16.22 11.47 12.62
N VAL A 260 -15.22 11.82 13.42
CA VAL A 260 -14.07 10.95 13.67
C VAL A 260 -14.30 10.17 14.96
N ILE A 261 -14.11 8.85 14.90
CA ILE A 261 -14.38 7.90 15.97
C ILE A 261 -13.06 7.42 16.57
N PHE A 262 -12.94 7.59 17.88
CA PHE A 262 -11.80 7.19 18.70
C PHE A 262 -12.13 5.95 19.55
N SER A 263 -11.11 5.18 19.91
CA SER A 263 -11.21 3.91 20.60
C SER A 263 -11.42 4.03 22.12
N GLY A 264 -11.24 5.21 22.71
CA GLY A 264 -11.17 5.43 24.16
C GLY A 264 -12.21 6.36 24.75
N LEU A 265 -12.09 6.61 26.06
CA LEU A 265 -12.87 7.62 26.78
C LEU A 265 -12.32 9.01 26.49
N SER A 266 -13.19 10.01 26.40
CA SER A 266 -12.82 11.40 26.09
C SER A 266 -11.73 11.98 27.00
N GLU A 267 -11.68 11.61 28.28
CA GLU A 267 -10.67 12.06 29.24
C GLU A 267 -9.24 11.55 28.94
N GLU A 268 -9.12 10.48 28.16
CA GLU A 268 -7.84 9.89 27.75
C GLU A 268 -7.20 10.65 26.58
N TYR A 269 -7.84 11.70 26.07
CA TYR A 269 -7.33 12.49 24.96
C TYR A 269 -7.03 13.92 25.37
N THR A 270 -6.16 14.58 24.59
CA THR A 270 -6.06 16.04 24.57
C THR A 270 -6.51 16.56 23.22
N ILE A 271 -7.37 17.58 23.23
CA ILE A 271 -7.90 18.21 22.02
C ILE A 271 -7.42 19.66 22.01
N THR A 272 -6.76 20.07 20.93
CA THR A 272 -6.32 21.45 20.70
C THR A 272 -6.68 21.88 19.29
N GLU A 273 -7.03 23.15 19.10
CA GLU A 273 -7.31 23.69 17.77
C GLU A 273 -6.36 24.83 17.45
N GLU A 274 -5.73 24.77 16.28
CA GLU A 274 -4.87 25.83 15.76
C GLU A 274 -5.06 25.99 14.26
N ASN A 275 -5.29 27.22 13.79
CA ASN A 275 -5.42 27.57 12.37
C ASN A 275 -6.46 26.72 11.58
N GLY A 276 -7.57 26.35 12.23
CA GLY A 276 -8.64 25.54 11.62
C GLY A 276 -8.31 24.06 11.48
N ILE A 277 -7.28 23.58 12.18
CA ILE A 277 -6.94 22.18 12.34
C ILE A 277 -7.16 21.79 13.80
N THR A 278 -7.96 20.76 14.03
CA THR A 278 -8.12 20.14 15.36
C THR A 278 -7.12 19.01 15.51
N ILE A 279 -6.26 19.08 16.52
CA ILE A 279 -5.33 18.01 16.91
C ILE A 279 -5.94 17.24 18.07
N VAL A 280 -6.12 15.93 17.89
CA VAL A 280 -6.58 15.00 18.94
C VAL A 280 -5.46 14.00 19.22
N SER A 281 -4.81 14.13 20.38
CA SER A 281 -3.74 13.25 20.82
C SER A 281 -4.26 12.28 21.86
N ASP A 282 -4.08 10.99 21.62
CA ASP A 282 -4.29 9.94 22.60
C ASP A 282 -3.17 9.98 23.65
N LYS A 283 -3.51 9.77 24.93
CA LYS A 283 -2.54 9.62 26.03
C LYS A 283 -2.14 8.16 26.26
N VAL A 284 -2.86 7.21 25.64
CA VAL A 284 -2.56 5.78 25.71
C VAL A 284 -1.67 5.42 24.53
N GLU A 285 -0.50 4.85 24.82
CA GLU A 285 0.45 4.41 23.79
C GLU A 285 -0.16 3.32 22.89
N ASN A 286 0.18 3.38 21.59
CA ASN A 286 -0.18 2.37 20.58
C ASN A 286 -1.69 2.09 20.44
N ARG A 287 -2.55 3.10 20.64
CA ARG A 287 -4.01 2.98 20.46
C ARG A 287 -4.56 3.80 19.29
N ASP A 288 -4.60 5.13 19.41
CA ASP A 288 -5.15 6.00 18.35
C ASP A 288 -4.18 7.09 17.86
N GLY A 289 -2.94 7.13 18.40
CA GLY A 289 -1.91 8.08 17.97
C GLY A 289 -2.29 9.57 18.12
N VAL A 290 -1.72 10.40 17.24
CA VAL A 290 -1.98 11.84 17.14
C VAL A 290 -2.66 12.17 15.81
N ASN A 291 -3.87 12.72 15.87
CA ASN A 291 -4.73 12.90 14.72
C ASN A 291 -4.92 14.39 14.39
N SER A 292 -4.59 14.77 13.16
CA SER A 292 -4.77 16.12 12.62
C SER A 292 -6.02 16.16 11.74
N LEU A 293 -7.04 16.91 12.18
CA LEU A 293 -8.37 16.90 11.60
C LEU A 293 -8.70 18.25 10.99
N SER A 294 -9.25 18.26 9.77
CA SER A 294 -9.79 19.45 9.13
C SER A 294 -11.12 19.14 8.45
N LYS A 295 -12.07 20.09 8.47
CA LYS A 295 -13.44 19.90 7.96
C LYS A 295 -14.15 18.70 8.62
N VAL A 296 -13.96 18.57 9.93
CA VAL A 296 -14.62 17.56 10.76
C VAL A 296 -15.50 18.30 11.74
N GLU A 297 -16.76 17.90 11.84
CA GLU A 297 -17.75 18.56 12.67
C GLU A 297 -17.88 17.89 14.03
N LYS A 298 -17.49 16.61 14.17
CA LYS A 298 -17.71 15.83 15.40
C LYS A 298 -16.56 14.89 15.74
N LEU A 299 -16.31 14.76 17.03
CA LEU A 299 -15.44 13.73 17.62
C LEU A 299 -16.30 12.78 18.45
N LYS A 300 -16.19 11.48 18.21
CA LYS A 300 -16.91 10.45 18.95
C LYS A 300 -15.94 9.60 19.76
N PHE A 301 -16.12 9.60 21.07
CA PHE A 301 -15.44 8.76 22.05
C PHE A 301 -16.42 7.68 22.55
N ILE A 302 -15.94 6.76 23.41
CA ILE A 302 -16.78 5.72 24.01
C ILE A 302 -17.91 6.31 24.87
N ASP A 303 -17.61 7.37 25.62
CA ASP A 303 -18.47 7.97 26.64
C ASP A 303 -19.31 9.14 26.11
N GLN A 304 -18.84 9.86 25.09
CA GLN A 304 -19.54 11.02 24.57
C GLN A 304 -19.20 11.37 23.12
N THR A 305 -19.98 12.27 22.54
CA THR A 305 -19.68 12.94 21.26
C THR A 305 -19.54 14.44 21.52
N ILE A 306 -18.48 15.02 20.96
CA ILE A 306 -18.17 16.46 21.04
C ILE A 306 -18.37 17.05 19.64
N ASP A 307 -19.12 18.15 19.55
CA ASP A 307 -19.20 18.95 18.33
C ASP A 307 -18.04 19.97 18.31
N LEU A 308 -17.39 20.14 17.14
CA LEU A 308 -16.28 21.09 16.90
C LEU A 308 -16.78 22.46 16.41
#